data_AF-A0A529SQ78-F1
#
_entry.id   AF-A0A529SQ78-F1
#
_cell.length_a   1.000
_cell.length_b   1.000
_cell.length_c   1.000
_cell.angle_alpha   90.00
_cell.angle_beta   90.00
_cell.angle_gamma   90.00
#
_symmetry.space_group_name_H-M   'P 1'
#
loop_
_entity.id
_entity.type
_entity.pdbx_description
1 polymer ?
#
loop_
_entity_poly.entity_id
_entity_poly.type
_entity_poly.pdbx_seq_one_letter_code
_entity_poly.pdbx_strand_id
1 'polypeptide(L)'
;MPRIIPVLDLDRLEQGPSELRTFLFDLRTAARDVGFFYLSGHGITQPEIDAVLSAARDFFALPEADKLAIGMVKSPQFRGYTRAGGELTRGKADWREQLD
;
A
#
# COMPACT_ATOMS: atom_id res chain seq x y z
N MET A 1 -7.07 -9.24 -25.25
CA MET A 1 -8.16 -9.40 -24.26
C MET A 1 -7.87 -8.47 -23.09
N PRO A 2 -8.85 -7.71 -22.56
CA PRO A 2 -8.63 -6.93 -21.37
C PRO A 2 -8.21 -7.87 -20.23
N ARG A 3 -7.04 -7.62 -19.66
CA ARG A 3 -6.55 -8.38 -18.51
C ARG A 3 -7.26 -7.83 -17.28
N ILE A 4 -8.36 -8.47 -16.91
CA ILE A 4 -9.11 -8.13 -15.69
C ILE A 4 -8.20 -8.40 -14.49
N ILE A 5 -8.07 -7.44 -13.58
CA ILE A 5 -7.38 -7.63 -12.30
C ILE A 5 -8.37 -8.33 -11.37
N PRO A 6 -8.05 -9.52 -10.81
CA PRO A 6 -8.96 -10.22 -9.91
C PRO A 6 -9.28 -9.41 -8.66
N VAL A 7 -10.52 -9.53 -8.17
CA VAL A 7 -10.93 -9.06 -6.85
C VAL A 7 -11.15 -10.31 -5.99
N LEU A 8 -10.42 -10.41 -4.88
CA LEU A 8 -10.52 -11.53 -3.95
C LEU A 8 -11.23 -11.08 -2.68
N ASP A 9 -12.21 -11.87 -2.23
CA ASP A 9 -12.93 -11.58 -0.99
C ASP A 9 -12.27 -12.29 0.20
N LEU A 10 -11.70 -11.51 1.11
CA LEU A 10 -10.95 -12.03 2.27
C LEU A 10 -11.85 -12.75 3.27
N ASP A 11 -13.14 -12.37 3.35
CA ASP A 11 -14.11 -12.98 4.26
C ASP A 11 -14.26 -14.49 4.02
N ARG A 12 -13.94 -14.97 2.81
CA ARG A 12 -13.95 -16.40 2.43
C ARG A 12 -13.00 -17.26 3.25
N LEU A 13 -11.98 -16.67 3.88
CA LEU A 13 -11.10 -17.37 4.80
C LEU A 13 -11.85 -17.94 6.02
N GLU A 14 -12.93 -17.28 6.43
CA GLU A 14 -13.70 -17.62 7.63
C GLU A 14 -14.99 -18.39 7.32
N GLN A 15 -15.35 -18.56 6.04
CA GLN A 15 -16.58 -19.24 5.58
C GLN A 15 -16.47 -20.77 5.52
N GLY A 16 -15.43 -21.34 6.14
CA GLY A 16 -15.22 -22.78 6.28
C GLY A 16 -14.29 -23.41 5.24
N PRO A 17 -14.02 -24.73 5.35
CA PRO A 17 -12.91 -25.35 4.62
C PRO A 17 -13.01 -25.31 3.09
N SER A 18 -14.22 -25.27 2.53
CA SER A 18 -14.41 -25.23 1.08
C SER A 18 -14.07 -23.85 0.49
N GLU A 19 -14.58 -22.79 1.12
CA GLU A 19 -14.29 -21.42 0.69
C GLU A 19 -12.82 -21.06 0.92
N LEU A 20 -12.25 -21.48 2.05
CA LEU A 20 -10.81 -21.34 2.30
C LEU A 20 -9.97 -21.96 1.18
N ARG A 21 -10.25 -23.20 0.77
CA ARG A 21 -9.50 -23.86 -0.32
C ARG A 21 -9.64 -23.10 -1.64
N THR A 22 -10.83 -22.61 -1.94
CA THR A 22 -11.10 -21.89 -3.18
C THR A 22 -10.40 -20.53 -3.18
N PHE A 23 -10.48 -19.77 -2.09
CA PHE A 23 -9.74 -18.52 -1.91
C PHE A 23 -8.22 -18.72 -2.08
N LEU A 24 -7.65 -19.77 -1.47
CA LEU A 24 -6.21 -20.06 -1.59
C LEU A 24 -5.81 -20.43 -3.02
N PHE A 25 -6.67 -21.13 -3.76
CA PHE A 25 -6.47 -21.42 -5.17
C PHE A 25 -6.50 -20.14 -6.02
N ASP A 26 -7.49 -19.28 -5.80
CA ASP A 26 -7.66 -18.01 -6.51
C ASP A 26 -6.50 -17.06 -6.22
N LEU A 27 -6.09 -16.94 -4.95
CA LEU A 27 -4.94 -16.16 -4.50
C LEU A 27 -3.65 -16.61 -5.19
N ARG A 28 -3.39 -17.93 -5.20
CA ARG A 28 -2.20 -18.48 -5.87
C ARG A 28 -2.22 -18.17 -7.36
N THR A 29 -3.36 -18.32 -8.01
CA THR A 29 -3.53 -18.07 -9.45
C THR A 29 -3.33 -16.59 -9.76
N ALA A 30 -3.97 -15.69 -9.02
CA ALA A 30 -3.82 -14.25 -9.20
C ALA A 30 -2.38 -13.77 -8.97
N ALA A 31 -1.73 -14.23 -7.90
CA ALA A 31 -0.35 -13.87 -7.57
C ALA A 31 0.65 -14.38 -8.62
N ARG A 32 0.45 -15.59 -9.17
CA ARG A 32 1.35 -16.19 -10.15
C ARG A 32 1.15 -15.65 -11.56
N ASP A 33 -0.10 -15.60 -12.01
CA ASP A 33 -0.41 -15.40 -13.43
C ASP A 33 -0.70 -13.93 -13.75
N VAL A 34 -1.20 -13.15 -12.78
CA VAL A 34 -1.48 -11.72 -12.93
C VAL A 34 -0.41 -10.86 -12.24
N GLY A 35 0.08 -11.29 -11.07
CA GLY A 35 1.02 -10.56 -10.22
C GLY A 35 0.36 -9.51 -9.30
N PHE A 36 -0.95 -9.29 -9.44
CA PHE A 36 -1.73 -8.30 -8.67
C PHE A 36 -3.19 -8.75 -8.54
N PHE A 37 -3.86 -8.29 -7.49
CA PHE A 37 -5.28 -8.45 -7.24
C PHE A 37 -5.77 -7.31 -6.31
N TYR A 38 -7.06 -7.01 -6.35
CA TYR A 38 -7.72 -6.22 -5.32
C TYR A 38 -8.23 -7.16 -4.22
N LEU A 39 -8.33 -6.64 -3.00
CA LEU A 39 -8.90 -7.35 -1.86
C LEU A 39 -10.18 -6.64 -1.41
N SER A 40 -11.25 -7.39 -1.20
CA SER A 40 -12.47 -6.97 -0.52
C SER A 40 -12.65 -7.77 0.78
N GLY A 41 -13.66 -7.44 1.59
CA GLY A 41 -13.91 -8.18 2.84
C GLY A 41 -12.77 -8.07 3.86
N HIS A 42 -11.92 -7.04 3.77
CA HIS A 42 -10.76 -6.89 4.66
C HIS A 42 -11.11 -6.25 6.02
N GLY A 43 -12.38 -5.93 6.28
CA GLY A 43 -12.85 -5.34 7.54
C GLY A 43 -12.51 -3.85 7.76
N ILE A 44 -11.51 -3.30 7.05
CA ILE A 44 -11.18 -1.86 7.12
C ILE A 44 -12.37 -1.03 6.60
N THR A 45 -12.87 -0.13 7.44
CA THR A 45 -14.03 0.70 7.16
C THR A 45 -13.67 1.92 6.29
N GLN A 46 -14.64 2.45 5.55
CA GLN A 46 -14.42 3.66 4.74
C GLN A 46 -13.93 4.86 5.59
N PRO A 47 -14.47 5.13 6.81
CA PRO A 47 -13.96 6.19 7.66
C PRO A 47 -12.49 6.03 8.07
N GLU A 48 -12.01 4.80 8.32
CA GLU A 48 -10.59 4.55 8.63
C GLU A 48 -9.69 4.84 7.43
N ILE A 49 -10.12 4.42 6.23
CA ILE A 49 -9.43 4.73 4.97
C ILE A 49 -9.35 6.24 4.76
N ASP A 50 -10.48 6.93 4.92
CA ASP A 50 -10.57 8.38 4.73
C ASP A 50 -9.70 9.13 5.73
N ALA A 51 -9.66 8.68 6.99
CA ALA A 51 -8.83 9.26 8.03
C ALA A 51 -7.33 9.15 7.71
N VAL A 52 -6.85 7.97 7.31
CA VAL A 52 -5.44 7.77 6.91
C VAL A 52 -5.08 8.63 5.70
N LEU A 53 -5.95 8.67 4.69
CA LEU A 53 -5.73 9.49 3.50
C LEU A 53 -5.75 10.99 3.82
N SER A 54 -6.59 11.44 4.77
CA SER A 54 -6.60 12.82 5.23
C SER A 54 -5.31 13.17 5.95
N ALA A 55 -4.89 12.35 6.92
CA ALA A 55 -3.66 12.57 7.67
C ALA A 55 -2.43 12.63 6.75
N ALA A 56 -2.37 11.77 5.72
CA ALA A 56 -1.31 11.82 4.72
C ALA A 56 -1.33 13.14 3.93
N ARG A 57 -2.50 13.60 3.46
CA ARG A 57 -2.63 14.88 2.76
C ARG A 57 -2.19 16.06 3.64
N ASP A 58 -2.64 16.07 4.90
CA ASP A 58 -2.32 17.13 5.86
C ASP A 58 -0.81 17.18 6.12
N PHE A 59 -0.16 16.02 6.28
CA PHE A 59 1.29 15.92 6.42
C PHE A 59 2.04 16.46 5.19
N PHE A 60 1.68 16.04 3.98
CA PHE A 60 2.41 16.47 2.78
C PHE A 60 2.16 17.94 2.41
N ALA A 61 1.07 18.54 2.91
CA ALA A 61 0.79 19.97 2.80
C ALA A 61 1.63 20.84 3.76
N LEU A 62 2.33 20.25 4.74
CA LEU A 62 3.21 21.00 5.65
C LEU A 62 4.37 21.68 4.88
N PRO A 63 4.90 22.79 5.43
CA PRO A 63 6.15 23.39 4.96
C PRO A 63 7.28 22.36 4.87
N GLU A 64 8.14 22.49 3.87
CA GLU A 64 9.23 21.53 3.64
C GLU A 64 10.15 21.38 4.86
N ALA A 65 10.43 22.47 5.57
CA ALA A 65 11.26 22.45 6.78
C ALA A 65 10.70 21.51 7.87
N ASP A 66 9.37 21.47 8.03
CA ASP A 66 8.69 20.63 9.02
C ASP A 66 8.75 19.16 8.61
N LYS A 67 8.54 18.88 7.31
CA LYS A 67 8.71 17.51 6.77
C LYS A 67 10.16 17.02 6.92
N LEU A 68 11.15 17.88 6.63
CA LEU A 68 12.58 17.58 6.79
C LEU A 68 13.01 17.42 8.25
N ALA A 69 12.25 17.96 9.22
CA ALA A 69 12.55 17.80 10.63
C ALA A 69 12.62 16.31 11.02
N ILE A 70 11.74 15.49 10.45
CA ILE A 70 11.65 14.03 10.64
C ILE A 70 12.25 13.24 9.48
N GLY A 71 13.18 13.81 8.72
CA GLY A 71 13.76 13.15 7.55
C GLY A 71 14.37 11.78 7.87
N MET A 72 14.15 10.79 6.98
CA MET A 72 14.59 9.40 7.18
C MET A 72 16.09 9.27 7.45
N VAL A 73 16.90 10.16 6.87
CA VAL A 73 18.36 10.25 7.10
C VAL A 73 18.76 10.50 8.56
N LYS A 74 17.83 10.98 9.39
CA LYS A 74 18.02 11.21 10.83
C LYS A 74 17.59 10.00 11.67
N SER A 75 17.05 8.94 11.05
CA SER A 75 16.51 7.78 11.72
C SER A 75 17.40 6.55 11.52
N PRO A 76 17.91 5.91 12.58
CA PRO A 76 18.67 4.66 12.44
C PRO A 76 17.81 3.48 12.00
N GLN A 77 16.49 3.64 11.98
CA GLN A 77 15.53 2.58 11.62
C GLN A 77 14.91 2.78 10.24
N PHE A 78 15.44 3.69 9.43
CA PHE A 78 14.91 4.02 8.10
C PHE A 78 13.42 4.41 8.15
N ARG A 79 13.05 5.21 9.16
CA ARG A 79 11.69 5.77 9.33
C ARG A 79 11.72 7.27 9.15
N GLY A 80 10.65 7.84 8.61
CA GLY A 80 10.50 9.28 8.45
C GLY A 80 10.37 9.73 7.00
N TYR A 81 10.54 11.03 6.78
CA TYR A 81 10.26 11.66 5.49
C TYR A 81 11.40 11.51 4.48
N THR A 82 11.04 11.17 3.24
CA THR A 82 11.92 11.21 2.08
C THR A 82 11.37 12.18 1.03
N ARG A 83 12.20 13.16 0.66
CA ARG A 83 11.85 14.18 -0.33
C ARG A 83 11.71 13.61 -1.74
N ALA A 84 10.99 14.33 -2.60
CA ALA A 84 10.94 14.02 -4.03
C ALA A 84 12.34 13.92 -4.65
N GLY A 85 12.58 12.84 -5.40
CA GLY A 85 13.88 12.51 -5.98
C GLY A 85 14.95 12.09 -4.96
N GLY A 86 14.56 11.84 -3.70
CA GLY A 86 15.44 11.33 -2.65
C GLY A 86 15.78 9.85 -2.81
N GLU A 87 14.88 9.07 -3.42
CA GLU A 87 15.10 7.65 -3.73
C GLU A 87 15.50 7.45 -5.18
N LEU A 88 16.35 6.44 -5.41
CA LEU A 88 16.83 6.06 -6.74
C LEU A 88 16.42 4.62 -7.06
N THR A 89 15.55 4.43 -8.05
CA THR A 89 15.24 3.11 -8.61
C THR A 89 15.99 2.92 -9.93
N ARG A 90 16.86 1.89 -10.00
CA ARG A 90 17.77 1.65 -11.14
C ARG A 90 18.61 2.88 -11.52
N GLY A 91 19.07 3.62 -10.51
CA GLY A 91 19.88 4.83 -10.67
C GLY A 91 19.11 6.06 -11.16
N LYS A 92 17.78 6.00 -11.27
CA LYS A 92 16.93 7.14 -11.66
C LYS A 92 16.13 7.62 -10.46
N ALA A 93 15.96 8.93 -10.35
CA ALA A 93 15.21 9.55 -9.28
C ALA A 93 13.72 9.21 -9.37
N ASP A 94 13.15 8.79 -8.24
CA ASP A 94 11.72 8.59 -8.08
C ASP A 94 11.06 9.91 -7.68
N TRP A 95 10.17 10.40 -8.54
CA TRP A 95 9.47 11.68 -8.34
C TRP A 95 8.23 11.52 -7.45
N ARG A 96 8.49 11.21 -6.18
CA ARG A 96 7.47 11.10 -5.13
C ARG A 96 8.04 11.55 -3.78
N GLU A 97 7.20 12.16 -2.97
CA GLU A 97 7.46 12.27 -1.54
C GLU A 97 7.03 10.97 -0.85
N GLN A 98 7.68 10.61 0.25
CA GLN A 98 7.37 9.40 1.03
C GLN A 98 7.48 9.69 2.52
N LEU A 99 6.66 8.98 3.29
CA LEU A 99 6.76 8.87 4.74
C LEU A 99 6.72 7.38 5.10
N ASP A 100 7.81 6.89 5.74
CA ASP A 100 8.00 5.49 6.14
C ASP A 100 7.79 5.25 7.64
#